data_AF-B4MNT2-F1
#
_entry.id   AF-B4MNT2-F1
#
_cell.length_a   1.000
_cell.length_b   1.000
_cell.length_c   1.000
_cell.angle_alpha   90.00
_cell.angle_beta   90.00
_cell.angle_gamma   90.00
#
_symmetry.space_group_name_H-M   'P 1'
#
loop_
_entity.id
_entity.type
_entity.pdbx_description
1 polymer ?
#
loop_
_entity_poly.entity_id
_entity_poly.type
_entity_poly.pdbx_seq_one_letter_code
_entity_poly.pdbx_strand_id
1 'polypeptide(L)'
;MSRILFAATARFVRNICNGEMFHNMTQRISTGKFKSPFASNRSQPKGPQASTAPKCPGAQAEVPKLKPGYFPSGGMHAVFSDLPQPEGDFFKAWNAKNSKYNMVLLSGVVALCGAIALSVTTGLLNLYWAIPEYPYNPDEMEDFAAEEERRQQEKEEREQRHQDRVEAKELSERRRAARDNMAREKELMEKDMDEGISDAEMEELQRLGQEREEFNKWETEEMKRIEEKEKEREKIRKEKDKIRAEKEKEREKKEQERDKQLEKEEKEREKQREKARKEREKQRKEEEREAEKAKKAQRA
;
A
#
# COMPACT_ATOMS: atom_id res chain seq x y z
N MET A 1 -23.20 -9.14 -20.38
CA MET A 1 -22.98 -8.49 -19.07
C MET A 1 -22.75 -9.56 -18.02
N SER A 2 -21.50 -9.73 -17.58
CA SER A 2 -21.12 -10.79 -16.64
C SER A 2 -21.72 -10.53 -15.25
N ARG A 3 -22.16 -11.60 -14.57
CA ARG A 3 -22.73 -11.57 -13.22
C ARG A 3 -21.81 -10.91 -12.18
N ILE A 4 -20.51 -10.84 -12.48
CA ILE A 4 -19.46 -10.27 -11.65
C ILE A 4 -19.54 -8.74 -11.62
N LEU A 5 -19.88 -8.10 -12.75
CA LEU A 5 -20.00 -6.64 -12.82
C LEU A 5 -21.22 -6.11 -12.06
N PHE A 6 -22.32 -6.87 -12.04
CA PHE A 6 -23.50 -6.51 -11.25
C PHE A 6 -23.25 -6.65 -9.73
N ALA A 7 -22.39 -7.60 -9.32
CA ALA A 7 -22.02 -7.77 -7.93
C ALA A 7 -21.06 -6.67 -7.43
N ALA A 8 -20.16 -6.19 -8.27
CA ALA A 8 -19.22 -5.12 -7.95
C ALA A 8 -19.95 -3.77 -7.78
N THR A 9 -20.89 -3.45 -8.66
CA THR A 9 -21.69 -2.22 -8.57
C THR A 9 -22.65 -2.26 -7.39
N ALA A 10 -23.27 -3.41 -7.09
CA ALA A 10 -24.13 -3.58 -5.93
C ALA A 10 -23.39 -3.41 -4.59
N ARG A 11 -22.14 -3.86 -4.48
CA ARG A 11 -21.31 -3.66 -3.27
C ARG A 11 -20.90 -2.20 -3.07
N PHE A 12 -20.57 -1.50 -4.15
CA PHE A 12 -20.19 -0.09 -4.07
C PHE A 12 -21.36 0.80 -3.63
N VAL A 13 -22.55 0.58 -4.17
CA VAL A 13 -23.76 1.32 -3.76
C VAL A 13 -24.14 0.99 -2.31
N ARG A 14 -24.01 -0.27 -1.87
CA ARG A 14 -24.31 -0.67 -0.49
C ARG A 14 -23.37 -0.05 0.54
N ASN A 15 -22.08 0.09 0.22
CA ASN A 15 -21.09 0.67 1.13
C ASN A 15 -21.22 2.20 1.29
N ILE A 16 -21.78 2.89 0.28
CA ILE A 16 -22.08 4.34 0.38
C ILE A 16 -23.34 4.56 1.22
N CYS A 17 -24.37 3.73 1.06
CA CYS A 17 -25.60 3.82 1.85
C CYS A 17 -25.43 3.36 3.30
N ASN A 18 -24.48 2.46 3.60
CA ASN A 18 -24.23 1.96 4.95
C ASN A 18 -23.25 2.80 5.80
N GLY A 19 -22.75 3.93 5.29
CA GLY A 19 -21.95 4.88 6.08
C GLY A 19 -20.53 4.41 6.50
N GLU A 20 -20.09 3.23 6.09
CA GLU A 20 -18.79 2.65 6.51
C GLU A 20 -17.57 3.48 6.06
N MET A 21 -17.68 4.24 4.96
CA MET A 21 -16.61 5.16 4.53
C MET A 21 -16.46 6.40 5.44
N PHE A 22 -17.51 6.81 6.15
CA PHE A 22 -17.47 7.99 7.01
C PHE A 22 -16.95 7.70 8.42
N HIS A 23 -17.03 6.45 8.89
CA HIS A 23 -16.53 6.05 10.21
C HIS A 23 -14.99 6.06 10.30
N ASN A 24 -14.28 5.73 9.22
CA ASN A 24 -12.81 5.78 9.20
C ASN A 24 -12.25 7.22 9.13
N MET A 25 -13.00 8.16 8.54
CA MET A 25 -12.56 9.55 8.43
C MET A 25 -12.79 10.34 9.74
N THR A 26 -13.82 9.99 10.50
CA THR A 26 -14.12 10.63 11.80
C THR A 26 -13.16 10.19 12.92
N GLN A 27 -12.66 8.96 12.91
CA GLN A 27 -11.61 8.53 13.85
C GLN A 27 -10.25 9.23 13.64
N ARG A 28 -9.94 9.68 12.43
CA ARG A 28 -8.69 10.42 12.15
C ARG A 28 -8.73 11.88 12.59
N ILE A 29 -9.92 12.46 12.73
CA ILE A 29 -10.09 13.86 13.16
C ILE A 29 -10.10 13.96 14.69
N SER A 30 -10.60 12.95 15.41
CA SER A 30 -10.69 12.97 16.89
C SER A 30 -9.36 12.69 17.61
N THR A 31 -8.36 12.10 16.93
CA THR A 31 -7.08 11.72 17.56
C THR A 31 -5.95 12.75 17.43
N GLY A 32 -6.23 13.97 16.93
CA GLY A 32 -5.32 15.12 17.05
C GLY A 32 -3.93 14.98 16.42
N LYS A 33 -3.65 13.94 15.64
CA LYS A 33 -2.33 13.69 15.03
C LYS A 33 -2.28 14.23 13.60
N PHE A 34 -2.39 15.54 13.44
CA PHE A 34 -2.01 16.21 12.19
C PHE A 34 -0.56 16.69 12.31
N LYS A 35 0.40 15.88 11.83
CA LYS A 35 1.76 16.37 11.62
C LYS A 35 1.76 17.19 10.32
N SER A 36 1.84 18.50 10.43
CA SER A 36 2.02 19.37 9.25
C SER A 36 3.37 19.07 8.57
N PRO A 37 3.46 19.14 7.23
CA PRO A 37 4.69 18.84 6.50
C PRO A 37 5.69 20.01 6.46
N PHE A 38 5.46 21.09 7.21
CA PHE A 38 6.33 22.26 7.28
C PHE A 38 7.05 22.36 8.63
N ALA A 39 7.97 21.43 8.88
CA ALA A 39 8.98 21.57 9.92
C ALA A 39 10.35 21.71 9.24
N SER A 40 10.65 22.91 8.77
CA SER A 40 12.00 23.27 8.32
C SER A 40 12.92 23.30 9.53
N ASN A 41 13.95 22.44 9.53
CA ASN A 41 15.12 22.55 10.41
C ASN A 41 15.80 23.90 10.15
N ARG A 42 15.46 24.92 10.93
CA ARG A 42 16.18 26.20 10.96
C ARG A 42 17.20 26.13 12.08
N SER A 43 18.44 25.91 11.69
CA SER A 43 19.62 26.14 12.52
C SER A 43 19.61 27.56 13.08
N GLN A 44 19.88 27.69 14.38
CA GLN A 44 20.06 28.98 15.03
C GLN A 44 21.27 29.72 14.43
N PRO A 45 21.19 31.04 14.16
CA PRO A 45 22.38 31.82 13.82
C PRO A 45 23.21 32.07 15.08
N LYS A 46 24.51 31.78 14.99
CA LYS A 46 25.53 32.17 15.98
C LYS A 46 25.53 33.69 16.13
N GLY A 47 25.37 34.18 17.37
CA GLY A 47 25.55 35.59 17.70
C GLY A 47 27.01 36.05 17.53
N PRO A 48 27.25 37.37 17.37
CA PRO A 48 28.56 37.93 17.10
C PRO A 48 29.49 37.81 18.32
N GLN A 49 30.76 37.49 18.05
CA GLN A 49 31.82 37.44 19.05
C GLN A 49 32.07 38.83 19.65
N ALA A 50 32.21 38.89 20.97
CA ALA A 50 32.49 40.11 21.72
C ALA A 50 33.91 40.64 21.41
N SER A 51 33.98 41.92 21.08
CA SER A 51 35.21 42.70 20.93
C SER A 51 35.94 42.85 22.27
N THR A 52 37.24 42.63 22.25
CA THR A 52 38.19 42.92 23.32
C THR A 52 38.27 44.42 23.62
N ALA A 53 37.67 44.85 24.74
CA ALA A 53 37.90 46.16 25.36
C ALA A 53 38.33 45.97 26.83
N PRO A 54 39.20 46.85 27.38
CA PRO A 54 39.89 46.61 28.64
C PRO A 54 38.99 46.77 29.87
N LYS A 55 39.32 45.99 30.89
CA LYS A 55 38.63 45.81 32.18
C LYS A 55 38.63 47.12 32.99
N CYS A 56 37.46 47.61 33.40
CA CYS A 56 37.35 48.58 34.50
C CYS A 56 37.42 47.84 35.86
N PRO A 57 38.17 48.32 36.86
CA PRO A 57 38.25 47.68 38.17
C PRO A 57 37.10 48.17 39.06
N GLY A 58 36.21 47.26 39.45
CA GLY A 58 35.16 47.54 40.44
C GLY A 58 33.78 47.02 40.06
N ALA A 59 33.64 45.70 39.94
CA ALA A 59 32.32 45.05 39.92
C ALA A 59 32.47 43.57 40.28
N GLN A 60 32.95 43.27 41.49
CA GLN A 60 32.60 42.02 42.15
C GLN A 60 31.34 42.27 42.97
N ALA A 61 30.19 42.22 42.31
CA ALA A 61 28.94 41.93 42.97
C ALA A 61 28.31 40.81 42.15
N GLU A 62 28.24 39.62 42.73
CA GLU A 62 27.62 38.46 42.12
C GLU A 62 26.20 38.84 41.70
N VAL A 63 25.93 38.89 40.39
CA VAL A 63 24.57 39.08 39.88
C VAL A 63 23.79 37.84 40.28
N PRO A 64 22.77 37.93 41.17
CA PRO A 64 21.99 36.77 41.53
C PRO A 64 21.31 36.23 40.28
N LYS A 65 21.39 34.92 40.04
CA LYS A 65 20.71 34.26 38.92
C LYS A 65 19.21 34.53 39.02
N LEU A 66 18.72 35.49 38.24
CA LEU A 66 17.31 35.86 38.19
C LEU A 66 16.49 34.65 37.74
N LYS A 67 15.44 34.31 38.50
CA LYS A 67 14.49 33.27 38.10
C LYS A 67 13.76 33.74 36.83
N PRO A 68 13.60 32.89 35.81
CA PRO A 68 12.88 33.26 34.60
C PRO A 68 11.44 33.64 34.97
N GLY A 69 10.98 34.80 34.51
CA GLY A 69 9.64 35.33 34.79
C GLY A 69 9.56 36.50 35.77
N TYR A 70 10.68 37.01 36.29
CA TYR A 70 10.72 38.25 37.09
C TYR A 70 11.64 39.32 36.50
N PHE A 71 11.19 40.57 36.49
CA PHE A 71 11.99 41.75 36.15
C PHE A 71 13.08 41.99 37.20
N PRO A 72 14.24 42.54 36.82
CA PRO A 72 15.31 42.91 37.76
C PRO A 72 14.89 43.92 38.84
N SER A 73 13.81 44.67 38.60
CA SER A 73 13.22 45.64 39.54
C SER A 73 12.18 45.05 40.50
N GLY A 74 11.97 43.72 40.49
CA GLY A 74 11.08 43.03 41.44
C GLY A 74 9.63 42.84 40.99
N GLY A 75 9.29 43.10 39.71
CA GLY A 75 7.96 42.82 39.15
C GLY A 75 7.88 41.46 38.45
N MET A 76 6.72 40.79 38.46
CA MET A 76 6.52 39.54 37.70
C MET A 76 6.21 39.87 36.22
N HIS A 77 6.80 39.16 35.27
CA HIS A 77 6.46 39.32 33.85
C HIS A 77 5.02 38.89 33.62
N ALA A 78 4.26 39.61 32.78
CA ALA A 78 2.94 39.17 32.37
C ALA A 78 3.05 37.83 31.64
N VAL A 79 2.49 36.77 32.25
CA VAL A 79 2.47 35.43 31.68
C VAL A 79 1.09 35.22 31.05
N PHE A 80 0.96 34.34 30.04
CA PHE A 80 -0.33 34.01 29.41
C PHE A 80 -1.43 33.55 30.38
N SER A 81 -1.08 33.25 31.64
CA SER A 81 -1.99 32.97 32.75
C SER A 81 -2.66 34.21 33.36
N ASP A 82 -2.18 35.42 33.07
CA ASP A 82 -2.71 36.69 33.61
C ASP A 82 -3.83 37.29 32.76
N LEU A 83 -4.16 36.64 31.63
CA LEU A 83 -5.32 36.99 30.83
C LEU A 83 -6.59 36.51 31.56
N PRO A 84 -7.68 37.29 31.57
CA PRO A 84 -8.94 36.82 32.13
C PRO A 84 -9.33 35.51 31.46
N GLN A 85 -9.64 34.49 32.26
CA GLN A 85 -10.13 33.22 31.72
C GLN A 85 -11.35 33.53 30.85
N PRO A 86 -11.34 33.19 29.55
CA PRO A 86 -12.48 33.49 28.70
C PRO A 86 -13.73 32.84 29.30
N GLU A 87 -14.79 33.62 29.47
CA GLU A 87 -16.06 33.11 29.97
C GLU A 87 -16.64 32.13 28.94
N GLY A 88 -16.46 30.83 29.22
CA GLY A 88 -17.01 29.73 28.43
C GLY A 88 -16.04 29.08 27.44
N ASP A 89 -16.42 27.90 26.99
CA ASP A 89 -15.66 27.09 26.04
C ASP A 89 -15.69 27.73 24.64
N PHE A 90 -14.53 28.25 24.20
CA PHE A 90 -14.34 28.86 22.89
C PHE A 90 -14.88 27.98 21.75
N PHE A 91 -14.67 26.66 21.84
CA PHE A 91 -15.10 25.73 20.80
C PHE A 91 -16.62 25.67 20.70
N LYS A 92 -17.34 25.82 21.81
CA LYS A 92 -18.81 25.84 21.84
C LYS A 92 -19.36 27.09 21.18
N ALA A 93 -18.80 28.26 21.49
CA ALA A 93 -19.21 29.53 20.87
C ALA A 93 -18.84 29.60 19.37
N TRP A 94 -17.67 29.07 19.01
CA TRP A 94 -17.21 28.96 17.62
C TRP A 94 -18.11 28.03 16.80
N ASN A 95 -18.42 26.84 17.32
CA ASN A 95 -19.33 25.90 16.67
C ASN A 95 -20.74 26.46 16.53
N ALA A 96 -21.25 27.17 17.54
CA ALA A 96 -22.55 27.83 17.45
C ALA A 96 -22.59 28.86 16.32
N LYS A 97 -21.56 29.70 16.18
CA LYS A 97 -21.45 30.69 15.10
C LYS A 97 -21.29 30.04 13.71
N ASN A 98 -20.50 28.97 13.61
CA ASN A 98 -20.20 28.32 12.33
C ASN A 98 -21.21 27.26 11.88
N SER A 99 -22.10 26.80 12.77
CA SER A 99 -23.13 25.82 12.47
C SER A 99 -23.98 26.20 11.25
N LYS A 100 -24.33 27.49 11.12
CA LYS A 100 -25.14 28.00 9.99
C LYS A 100 -24.41 27.89 8.66
N TYR A 101 -23.13 28.27 8.63
CA TYR A 101 -22.30 28.17 7.43
C TYR A 101 -22.06 26.71 7.02
N ASN A 102 -21.84 25.84 8.00
CA ASN A 102 -21.68 24.40 7.76
C ASN A 102 -22.96 23.77 7.19
N MET A 103 -24.15 24.18 7.66
CA MET A 103 -25.41 23.70 7.09
C MET A 103 -25.61 24.13 5.64
N VAL A 104 -25.29 25.39 5.31
CA VAL A 104 -25.37 25.88 3.92
C VAL A 104 -24.37 25.13 3.04
N LEU A 105 -23.13 24.93 3.50
CA LEU A 105 -22.13 24.17 2.77
C LEU A 105 -22.54 22.71 2.54
N LEU A 106 -23.06 22.03 3.57
CA LEU A 106 -23.59 20.67 3.45
C LEU A 106 -24.76 20.60 2.47
N SER A 107 -25.68 21.57 2.51
CA SER A 107 -26.80 21.63 1.56
C SER A 107 -26.31 21.80 0.11
N GLY A 108 -25.27 22.60 -0.10
CA GLY A 108 -24.64 22.77 -1.41
C GLY A 108 -23.96 21.49 -1.91
N VAL A 109 -23.24 20.78 -1.04
CA VAL A 109 -22.61 19.49 -1.38
C VAL A 109 -23.68 18.45 -1.74
N VAL A 110 -24.77 18.37 -0.96
CA VAL A 110 -25.87 17.45 -1.25
C VAL A 110 -26.56 17.81 -2.58
N ALA A 111 -26.81 19.09 -2.83
CA ALA A 111 -27.39 19.55 -4.09
C ALA A 111 -26.48 19.24 -5.29
N LEU A 112 -25.16 19.43 -5.17
CA LEU A 112 -24.18 19.09 -6.20
C LEU A 112 -24.19 17.57 -6.48
N CYS A 113 -24.12 16.75 -5.44
CA CYS A 113 -24.20 15.29 -5.59
C CYS A 113 -25.50 14.85 -6.25
N GLY A 114 -26.63 15.48 -5.89
CA GLY A 114 -27.93 15.24 -6.52
C GLY A 114 -27.95 15.64 -7.99
N ALA A 115 -27.38 16.79 -8.35
CA ALA A 115 -27.27 17.25 -9.73
C ALA A 115 -26.40 16.31 -10.58
N ILE A 116 -25.25 15.87 -10.06
CA ILE A 116 -24.39 14.89 -10.74
C ILE A 116 -25.15 13.58 -10.92
N ALA A 117 -25.79 13.05 -9.87
CA ALA A 117 -26.56 11.81 -9.96
C ALA A 117 -27.68 11.90 -11.01
N LEU A 118 -28.45 12.99 -11.02
CA LEU A 118 -29.49 13.23 -12.03
C LEU A 118 -28.91 13.35 -13.44
N SER A 119 -27.79 14.05 -13.61
CA SER A 119 -27.15 14.21 -14.93
C SER A 119 -26.64 12.88 -15.52
N VAL A 120 -26.19 11.97 -14.64
CA VAL A 120 -25.74 10.63 -15.03
C VAL A 120 -26.93 9.73 -15.34
N THR A 121 -28.00 9.74 -14.53
CA THR A 121 -29.18 8.88 -14.76
C THR A 121 -30.01 9.31 -15.96
N THR A 122 -30.07 10.61 -16.24
CA THR A 122 -30.78 11.16 -17.42
C THR A 122 -30.02 10.99 -18.73
N GLY A 123 -28.76 10.53 -18.68
CA GLY A 123 -27.92 10.34 -19.88
C GLY A 123 -27.45 11.65 -20.53
N LEU A 124 -27.63 12.80 -19.85
CA LEU A 124 -27.05 14.09 -20.26
C LEU A 124 -25.51 14.06 -20.16
N LEU A 125 -25.00 13.38 -19.14
CA LEU A 125 -23.58 13.04 -19.00
C LEU A 125 -23.39 11.55 -19.30
N ASN A 126 -23.12 11.24 -20.56
CA ASN A 126 -22.63 9.91 -20.95
C ASN A 126 -21.18 9.76 -20.47
N LEU A 127 -21.03 9.36 -19.21
CA LEU A 127 -19.76 8.87 -18.70
C LEU A 127 -19.42 7.62 -19.52
N TYR A 128 -18.42 7.71 -20.39
CA TYR A 128 -17.86 6.58 -21.15
C TYR A 128 -17.14 5.63 -20.20
N TRP A 129 -17.88 4.99 -19.29
CA TRP A 129 -17.37 4.01 -18.33
C TRP A 129 -17.20 2.63 -18.99
N ALA A 130 -17.96 2.38 -20.06
CA ALA A 130 -17.81 1.20 -20.89
C ALA A 130 -16.64 1.41 -21.84
N ILE A 131 -15.51 0.80 -21.52
CA ILE A 131 -14.38 0.67 -22.43
C ILE A 131 -14.90 -0.13 -23.64
N PRO A 132 -14.78 0.39 -24.88
CA PRO A 132 -15.16 -0.37 -26.06
C PRO A 132 -14.36 -1.67 -26.08
N GLU A 133 -15.08 -2.79 -26.26
CA GLU A 133 -14.49 -4.12 -26.26
C GLU A 133 -13.61 -4.24 -27.51
N TYR A 134 -12.32 -4.02 -27.32
CA TYR A 134 -11.33 -4.21 -28.37
C TYR A 134 -11.31 -5.71 -28.69
N PRO A 135 -11.43 -6.12 -29.97
CA PRO A 135 -11.30 -7.52 -30.33
C PRO A 135 -9.83 -7.90 -30.16
N TYR A 136 -9.49 -8.36 -28.95
CA TYR A 136 -8.16 -8.89 -28.66
C TYR A 136 -7.92 -10.11 -29.52
N ASN A 137 -6.71 -10.20 -30.07
CA ASN A 137 -6.27 -11.47 -30.63
C ASN A 137 -6.18 -12.50 -29.48
N PRO A 138 -6.40 -13.80 -29.74
CA PRO A 138 -6.33 -14.84 -28.71
C PRO A 138 -4.99 -14.82 -27.95
N ASP A 139 -3.89 -14.48 -28.63
CA ASP A 139 -2.57 -14.30 -28.02
C ASP A 139 -2.53 -13.14 -27.00
N GLU A 140 -3.18 -12.01 -27.31
CA GLU A 140 -3.24 -10.86 -26.41
C GLU A 140 -4.11 -11.15 -25.18
N MET A 141 -5.19 -11.94 -25.34
CA MET A 141 -6.02 -12.37 -24.20
C MET A 141 -5.26 -13.30 -23.25
N GLU A 142 -4.42 -14.20 -23.77
CA GLU A 142 -3.57 -15.05 -22.94
C GLU A 142 -2.54 -14.22 -22.15
N ASP A 143 -1.96 -13.19 -22.76
CA ASP A 143 -1.03 -12.27 -22.11
C ASP A 143 -1.71 -11.43 -21.01
N PHE A 144 -2.92 -10.92 -21.25
CA PHE A 144 -3.67 -10.19 -20.24
C PHE A 144 -4.12 -11.08 -19.07
N ALA A 145 -4.55 -12.31 -19.35
CA ALA A 145 -4.91 -13.27 -18.30
C ALA A 145 -3.69 -13.62 -17.43
N ALA A 146 -2.52 -13.84 -18.05
CA ALA A 146 -1.28 -14.09 -17.34
C ALA A 146 -0.84 -12.87 -16.48
N GLU A 147 -1.02 -11.65 -17.01
CA GLU A 147 -0.70 -10.42 -16.29
C GLU A 147 -1.67 -10.16 -15.11
N GLU A 148 -2.96 -10.47 -15.28
CA GLU A 148 -3.95 -10.37 -14.21
C GLU A 148 -3.69 -11.39 -13.10
N GLU A 149 -3.36 -12.64 -13.46
CA GLU A 149 -2.92 -13.67 -12.51
C GLU A 149 -1.69 -13.20 -11.73
N ARG A 150 -0.71 -12.57 -12.39
CA ARG A 150 0.48 -12.00 -11.73
C ARG A 150 0.11 -10.92 -10.72
N ARG A 151 -0.79 -10.01 -11.08
CA ARG A 151 -1.24 -8.93 -10.18
C ARG A 151 -2.04 -9.45 -8.99
N GLN A 152 -2.86 -10.47 -9.19
CA GLN A 152 -3.58 -11.12 -8.10
C GLN A 152 -2.61 -11.84 -7.15
N GLN A 153 -1.64 -12.59 -7.70
CA GLN A 153 -0.61 -13.24 -6.90
C GLN A 153 0.24 -12.24 -6.10
N GLU A 154 0.62 -11.11 -6.69
CA GLU A 154 1.37 -10.07 -5.97
C GLU A 154 0.54 -9.46 -4.82
N LYS A 155 -0.75 -9.25 -5.06
CA LYS A 155 -1.67 -8.73 -4.04
C LYS A 155 -1.85 -9.74 -2.89
N GLU A 156 -2.08 -11.00 -3.21
CA GLU A 156 -2.17 -12.09 -2.25
C GLU A 156 -0.87 -12.25 -1.46
N GLU A 157 0.29 -12.16 -2.10
CA GLU A 157 1.59 -12.22 -1.41
C GLU A 157 1.80 -11.03 -0.47
N ARG A 158 1.37 -9.82 -0.85
CA ARG A 158 1.41 -8.66 0.04
C ARG A 158 0.49 -8.82 1.25
N GLU A 159 -0.71 -9.36 1.03
CA GLU A 159 -1.66 -9.65 2.11
C GLU A 159 -1.13 -10.76 3.02
N GLN A 160 -0.54 -11.82 2.48
CA GLN A 160 0.13 -12.88 3.24
C GLN A 160 1.31 -12.34 4.05
N ARG A 161 2.18 -11.51 3.47
CA ARG A 161 3.27 -10.86 4.22
C ARG A 161 2.75 -9.96 5.34
N HIS A 162 1.61 -9.30 5.12
CA HIS A 162 1.00 -8.48 6.15
C HIS A 162 0.46 -9.36 7.29
N GLN A 163 -0.25 -10.44 6.96
CA GLN A 163 -0.78 -11.40 7.93
C GLN A 163 0.36 -12.06 8.73
N ASP A 164 1.38 -12.59 8.05
CA ASP A 164 2.56 -13.20 8.69
C ASP A 164 3.23 -12.21 9.67
N ARG A 165 3.29 -10.91 9.32
CA ARG A 165 3.84 -9.87 10.20
C ARG A 165 2.95 -9.58 11.41
N VAL A 166 1.63 -9.64 11.25
CA VAL A 166 0.67 -9.45 12.35
C VAL A 166 0.73 -10.67 13.28
N GLU A 167 0.67 -11.89 12.75
CA GLU A 167 0.80 -13.14 13.50
C GLU A 167 2.13 -13.18 14.28
N ALA A 168 3.25 -12.81 13.66
CA ALA A 168 4.54 -12.76 14.33
C ALA A 168 4.60 -11.72 15.48
N LYS A 169 3.93 -10.57 15.32
CA LYS A 169 3.85 -9.56 16.37
C LYS A 169 3.03 -10.06 17.55
N GLU A 170 1.85 -10.61 17.30
CA GLU A 170 0.99 -11.17 18.35
C GLU A 170 1.71 -12.30 19.11
N LEU A 171 2.42 -13.17 18.39
CA LEU A 171 3.20 -14.24 18.99
C LEU A 171 4.35 -13.70 19.85
N SER A 172 5.01 -12.62 19.40
CA SER A 172 6.06 -11.95 20.18
C SER A 172 5.52 -11.26 21.45
N GLU A 173 4.33 -10.66 21.38
CA GLU A 173 3.66 -10.02 22.51
C GLU A 173 3.23 -11.06 23.54
N ARG A 174 2.66 -12.19 23.10
CA ARG A 174 2.31 -13.32 23.98
C ARG A 174 3.53 -13.92 24.67
N ARG A 175 4.64 -14.12 23.94
CA ARG A 175 5.91 -14.58 24.52
C ARG A 175 6.51 -13.57 25.51
N ARG A 176 6.27 -12.27 25.29
CA ARG A 176 6.70 -11.25 26.24
C ARG A 176 5.84 -11.30 27.51
N ALA A 177 4.51 -11.32 27.37
CA ALA A 177 3.60 -11.45 28.51
C ALA A 177 3.89 -12.71 29.34
N ALA A 178 4.13 -13.86 28.70
CA ALA A 178 4.50 -15.08 29.40
C ALA A 178 5.83 -14.96 30.16
N ARG A 179 6.84 -14.29 29.59
CA ARG A 179 8.11 -14.02 30.29
C ARG A 179 7.93 -13.08 31.47
N ASP A 180 7.12 -12.04 31.31
CA ASP A 180 6.81 -11.09 32.38
C ASP A 180 6.03 -11.80 33.52
N ASN A 181 5.08 -12.69 33.18
CA ASN A 181 4.35 -13.51 34.13
C ASN A 181 5.25 -14.52 34.87
N MET A 182 6.19 -15.18 34.16
CA MET A 182 7.16 -16.08 34.80
C MET A 182 8.15 -15.34 35.71
N ALA A 183 8.56 -14.12 35.32
CA ALA A 183 9.39 -13.27 36.18
C ALA A 183 8.63 -12.88 37.46
N ARG A 184 7.34 -12.54 37.33
CA ARG A 184 6.46 -12.23 38.46
C ARG A 184 6.22 -13.43 39.37
N GLU A 185 6.00 -14.62 38.80
CA GLU A 185 5.88 -15.89 39.55
C GLU A 185 7.15 -16.13 40.38
N LYS A 186 8.32 -15.91 39.78
CA LYS A 186 9.61 -16.06 40.46
C LYS A 186 9.80 -15.05 41.58
N GLU A 187 9.45 -13.78 41.36
CA GLU A 187 9.50 -12.74 42.40
C GLU A 187 8.61 -13.09 43.59
N LEU A 188 7.40 -13.60 43.34
CA LEU A 188 6.48 -14.03 44.40
C LEU A 188 6.99 -15.27 45.15
N MET A 189 7.59 -16.24 44.45
CA MET A 189 8.24 -17.40 45.11
C MET A 189 9.44 -16.97 45.98
N GLU A 190 10.26 -16.03 45.51
CA GLU A 190 11.41 -15.52 46.25
C GLU A 190 10.96 -14.74 47.49
N LYS A 191 9.91 -13.92 47.36
CA LYS A 191 9.30 -13.19 48.47
C LYS A 191 8.69 -14.11 49.54
N ASP A 192 8.05 -15.21 49.14
CA ASP A 192 7.51 -16.21 50.09
C ASP A 192 8.63 -16.84 50.93
N MET A 193 9.78 -17.12 50.31
CA MET A 193 10.94 -17.68 51.00
C MET A 193 11.58 -16.71 52.00
N ASP A 194 11.61 -15.41 51.69
CA ASP A 194 12.31 -14.41 52.49
C ASP A 194 11.43 -13.74 53.58
N GLU A 195 10.20 -13.35 53.24
CA GLU A 195 9.34 -12.51 54.08
C GLU A 195 7.95 -13.12 54.35
N GLY A 196 7.59 -14.19 53.63
CA GLY A 196 6.24 -14.75 53.60
C GLY A 196 5.28 -13.90 52.75
N ILE A 197 4.45 -14.56 51.93
CA ILE A 197 3.45 -13.88 51.08
C ILE A 197 2.09 -13.75 51.76
N SER A 198 1.35 -12.72 51.36
CA SER A 198 -0.06 -12.58 51.75
C SER A 198 -0.96 -13.56 50.99
N ASP A 199 -2.14 -13.88 51.53
CA ASP A 199 -3.11 -14.79 50.88
C ASP A 199 -3.46 -14.36 49.45
N ALA A 200 -3.55 -13.04 49.19
CA ALA A 200 -3.80 -12.50 47.85
C ALA A 200 -2.64 -12.71 46.87
N GLU A 201 -1.40 -12.64 47.36
CA GLU A 201 -0.19 -12.91 46.57
C GLU A 201 0.00 -14.42 46.31
N MET A 202 -0.50 -15.26 47.23
CA MET A 202 -0.54 -16.72 47.04
C MET A 202 -1.56 -17.14 45.97
N GLU A 203 -2.72 -16.49 45.92
CA GLU A 203 -3.68 -16.66 44.83
C GLU A 203 -3.10 -16.18 43.48
N GLU A 204 -2.37 -15.06 43.46
CA GLU A 204 -1.64 -14.57 42.27
C GLU A 204 -0.61 -15.61 41.80
N LEU A 205 0.15 -16.21 42.71
CA LEU A 205 1.13 -17.25 42.41
C LEU A 205 0.49 -18.49 41.77
N GLN A 206 -0.62 -18.99 42.34
CA GLN A 206 -1.35 -20.13 41.80
C GLN A 206 -1.89 -19.85 40.39
N ARG A 207 -2.40 -18.64 40.18
CA ARG A 207 -2.88 -18.20 38.87
C ARG A 207 -1.75 -18.13 37.84
N LEU A 208 -0.60 -17.54 38.20
CA LEU A 208 0.56 -17.46 37.31
C LEU A 208 1.11 -18.85 36.95
N GLY A 209 1.10 -19.78 37.91
CA GLY A 209 1.46 -21.18 37.67
C GLY A 209 0.54 -21.88 36.66
N GLN A 210 -0.78 -21.67 36.77
CA GLN A 210 -1.76 -22.16 35.78
C GLN A 210 -1.53 -21.52 34.40
N GLU A 211 -1.37 -20.20 34.35
CA GLU A 211 -1.10 -19.45 33.11
C GLU A 211 0.20 -19.93 32.42
N ARG A 212 1.23 -20.35 33.18
CA ARG A 212 2.46 -20.94 32.64
C ARG A 212 2.22 -22.29 31.96
N GLU A 213 1.46 -23.17 32.59
CA GLU A 213 1.14 -24.47 32.01
C GLU A 213 0.27 -24.33 30.76
N GLU A 214 -0.71 -23.42 30.80
CA GLU A 214 -1.54 -23.08 29.65
C GLU A 214 -0.71 -22.50 28.51
N PHE A 215 0.23 -21.60 28.82
CA PHE A 215 1.14 -21.04 27.83
C PHE A 215 2.04 -22.11 27.20
N ASN A 216 2.59 -23.04 27.99
CA ASN A 216 3.41 -24.13 27.47
C ASN A 216 2.62 -25.07 26.56
N LYS A 217 1.39 -25.44 26.95
CA LYS A 217 0.49 -26.23 26.09
C LYS A 217 0.22 -25.49 24.79
N TRP A 218 -0.15 -24.22 24.89
CA TRP A 218 -0.38 -23.36 23.73
C TRP A 218 0.84 -23.25 22.82
N GLU A 219 2.05 -23.08 23.37
CA GLU A 219 3.28 -22.98 22.58
C GLU A 219 3.57 -24.29 21.82
N THR A 220 3.37 -25.44 22.45
CA THR A 220 3.53 -26.73 21.76
C THR A 220 2.51 -26.95 20.66
N GLU A 221 1.26 -26.52 20.84
CA GLU A 221 0.23 -26.56 19.81
C GLU A 221 0.51 -25.57 18.68
N GLU A 222 0.99 -24.37 19.01
CA GLU A 222 1.30 -23.33 18.03
C GLU A 222 2.50 -23.72 17.17
N MET A 223 3.54 -24.31 17.76
CA MET A 223 4.67 -24.86 17.00
C MET A 223 4.23 -25.96 16.03
N LYS A 224 3.31 -26.84 16.43
CA LYS A 224 2.73 -27.85 15.53
C LYS A 224 1.94 -27.20 14.39
N ARG A 225 1.12 -26.18 14.68
CA ARG A 225 0.38 -25.44 13.65
C ARG A 225 1.31 -24.76 12.65
N ILE A 226 2.41 -24.16 13.09
CA ILE A 226 3.40 -23.53 12.20
C ILE A 226 4.07 -24.59 11.32
N GLU A 227 4.48 -25.72 11.89
CA GLU A 227 5.10 -26.83 11.14
C GLU A 227 4.14 -27.42 10.09
N GLU A 228 2.86 -27.56 10.42
CA GLU A 228 1.82 -27.99 9.47
C GLU A 228 1.61 -26.97 8.36
N LYS A 229 1.49 -25.67 8.69
CA LYS A 229 1.41 -24.58 7.70
C LYS A 229 2.64 -24.58 6.77
N GLU A 230 3.84 -24.83 7.28
CA GLU A 230 5.06 -24.92 6.47
C GLU A 230 5.03 -26.11 5.51
N LYS A 231 4.60 -27.29 5.98
CA LYS A 231 4.41 -28.48 5.15
C LYS A 231 3.37 -28.24 4.05
N GLU A 232 2.28 -27.53 4.35
CA GLU A 232 1.28 -27.14 3.36
C GLU A 232 1.84 -26.15 2.33
N ARG A 233 2.56 -25.11 2.77
CA ARG A 233 3.25 -24.16 1.89
C ARG A 233 4.25 -24.87 0.98
N GLU A 234 4.98 -25.87 1.47
CA GLU A 234 5.94 -26.63 0.67
C GLU A 234 5.24 -27.52 -0.37
N LYS A 235 4.13 -28.17 -0.02
CA LYS A 235 3.31 -28.93 -0.99
C LYS A 235 2.76 -28.01 -2.09
N ILE A 236 2.24 -26.84 -1.71
CA ILE A 236 1.73 -25.83 -2.65
C ILE A 236 2.85 -25.33 -3.56
N ARG A 237 4.07 -25.09 -3.05
CA ARG A 237 5.23 -24.70 -3.87
C ARG A 237 5.56 -25.79 -4.90
N LYS A 238 5.66 -27.05 -4.46
CA LYS A 238 5.92 -28.19 -5.36
C LYS A 238 4.85 -28.35 -6.43
N GLU A 239 3.58 -28.12 -6.10
CA GLU A 239 2.47 -28.16 -7.06
C GLU A 239 2.54 -26.99 -8.05
N LYS A 240 2.76 -25.76 -7.57
CA LYS A 240 2.94 -24.58 -8.43
C LYS A 240 4.12 -24.73 -9.39
N ASP A 241 5.22 -25.33 -8.96
CA ASP A 241 6.40 -25.55 -9.80
C ASP A 241 6.14 -26.63 -10.86
N LYS A 242 5.37 -27.68 -10.52
CA LYS A 242 4.89 -28.66 -11.52
C LYS A 242 3.99 -28.02 -12.57
N ILE A 243 3.03 -27.20 -12.14
CA ILE A 243 2.12 -26.48 -13.05
C ILE A 243 2.90 -25.53 -13.96
N ARG A 244 3.88 -24.80 -13.42
CA ARG A 244 4.75 -23.91 -14.23
C ARG A 244 5.56 -24.70 -15.26
N ALA A 245 6.16 -25.81 -14.86
CA ALA A 245 6.90 -26.68 -15.78
C ALA A 245 6.01 -27.31 -16.86
N GLU A 246 4.75 -27.62 -16.56
CA GLU A 246 3.79 -28.11 -17.54
C GLU A 246 3.38 -27.01 -18.54
N LYS A 247 3.05 -25.81 -18.04
CA LYS A 247 2.73 -24.64 -18.88
C LYS A 247 3.91 -24.25 -19.80
N GLU A 248 5.14 -24.29 -19.30
CA GLU A 248 6.34 -23.99 -20.08
C GLU A 248 6.55 -25.01 -21.21
N LYS A 249 6.36 -26.31 -20.93
CA LYS A 249 6.38 -27.36 -21.97
C LYS A 249 5.28 -27.19 -23.01
N GLU A 250 4.10 -26.71 -22.62
CA GLU A 250 3.02 -26.42 -23.57
C GLU A 250 3.38 -25.22 -24.47
N ARG A 251 3.96 -24.16 -23.90
CA ARG A 251 4.44 -22.99 -24.65
C ARG A 251 5.54 -23.37 -25.64
N GLU A 252 6.54 -24.13 -25.21
CA GLU A 252 7.60 -24.59 -26.11
C GLU A 252 7.06 -25.43 -27.29
N LYS A 253 6.06 -26.29 -27.04
CA LYS A 253 5.40 -27.04 -28.12
C LYS A 253 4.65 -26.13 -29.09
N LYS A 254 3.88 -25.16 -28.57
CA LYS A 254 3.18 -24.16 -29.39
C LYS A 254 4.17 -23.35 -30.24
N GLU A 255 5.28 -22.91 -29.65
CA GLU A 255 6.33 -22.18 -30.36
C GLU A 255 6.98 -23.01 -31.46
N GLN A 256 7.37 -24.26 -31.15
CA GLN A 256 7.92 -25.18 -32.17
C GLN A 256 6.94 -25.47 -33.31
N GLU A 257 5.64 -25.53 -33.03
CA GLU A 257 4.61 -25.69 -34.08
C GLU A 257 4.48 -24.43 -34.93
N ARG A 258 4.48 -23.24 -34.33
CA ARG A 258 4.48 -21.96 -35.06
C ARG A 258 5.73 -21.80 -35.93
N ASP A 259 6.91 -22.10 -35.40
CA ASP A 259 8.17 -21.97 -36.15
C ASP A 259 8.21 -22.93 -37.35
N LYS A 260 7.70 -24.16 -37.19
CA LYS A 260 7.53 -25.10 -38.30
C LYS A 260 6.52 -24.61 -39.34
N GLN A 261 5.46 -23.91 -38.94
CA GLN A 261 4.51 -23.31 -39.87
C GLN A 261 5.14 -22.16 -40.64
N LEU A 262 5.86 -21.27 -39.96
CA LEU A 262 6.58 -20.15 -40.56
C LEU A 262 7.67 -20.64 -41.53
N GLU A 263 8.43 -21.67 -41.17
CA GLU A 263 9.46 -22.25 -42.06
C GLU A 263 8.83 -22.87 -43.33
N LYS A 264 7.67 -23.51 -43.21
CA LYS A 264 6.93 -24.03 -44.37
C LYS A 264 6.44 -22.89 -45.26
N GLU A 265 5.89 -21.84 -44.67
CA GLU A 265 5.42 -20.67 -45.39
C GLU A 265 6.58 -19.94 -46.09
N GLU A 266 7.74 -19.81 -45.43
CA GLU A 266 8.93 -19.19 -46.01
C GLU A 266 9.49 -20.01 -47.18
N LYS A 267 9.55 -21.34 -47.05
CA LYS A 267 9.92 -22.23 -48.16
C LYS A 267 8.95 -22.13 -49.34
N GLU A 268 7.66 -21.93 -49.08
CA GLU A 268 6.68 -21.70 -50.14
C GLU A 268 6.89 -20.34 -50.82
N ARG A 269 7.07 -19.28 -50.03
CA ARG A 269 7.39 -17.93 -50.52
C ARG A 269 8.69 -17.92 -51.34
N GLU A 270 9.70 -18.67 -50.94
CA GLU A 270 10.97 -18.78 -51.68
C GLU A 270 10.79 -19.52 -53.01
N LYS A 271 10.03 -20.63 -53.03
CA LYS A 271 9.66 -21.31 -54.28
C LYS A 271 8.89 -20.40 -55.23
N GLN A 272 7.99 -19.56 -54.71
CA GLN A 272 7.26 -18.57 -55.51
C GLN A 272 8.23 -17.48 -56.06
N ARG A 273 9.16 -16.99 -55.24
CA ARG A 273 10.21 -16.04 -55.68
C ARG A 273 11.11 -16.64 -56.75
N GLU A 274 11.50 -17.90 -56.63
CA GLU A 274 12.34 -18.58 -57.63
C GLU A 274 11.59 -18.80 -58.95
N LYS A 275 10.32 -19.20 -58.90
CA LYS A 275 9.45 -19.28 -60.09
C LYS A 275 9.32 -17.93 -60.79
N ALA A 276 9.07 -16.87 -60.03
CA ALA A 276 8.98 -15.51 -60.57
C ALA A 276 10.31 -15.02 -61.17
N ARG A 277 11.46 -15.38 -60.58
CA ARG A 277 12.78 -15.09 -61.17
C ARG A 277 12.97 -15.81 -62.51
N LYS A 278 12.65 -17.10 -62.58
CA LYS A 278 12.75 -17.89 -63.82
C LYS A 278 11.82 -17.35 -64.92
N GLU A 279 10.63 -16.89 -64.56
CA GLU A 279 9.69 -16.27 -65.50
C GLU A 279 10.23 -14.93 -66.04
N ARG A 280 10.74 -14.06 -65.16
CA ARG A 280 11.38 -12.80 -65.57
C ARG A 280 12.61 -13.02 -66.47
N GLU A 281 13.40 -14.05 -66.21
CA GLU A 281 14.56 -14.39 -67.06
C GLU A 281 14.12 -14.89 -68.44
N LYS A 282 13.03 -15.65 -68.53
CA LYS A 282 12.43 -16.06 -69.81
C LYS A 282 11.91 -14.85 -70.58
N GLN A 283 11.17 -13.95 -69.93
CA GLN A 283 10.68 -12.71 -70.54
C GLN A 283 11.83 -11.85 -71.07
N ARG A 284 12.91 -11.67 -70.30
CA ARG A 284 14.10 -10.93 -70.78
C ARG A 284 14.75 -11.59 -72.01
N LYS A 285 14.88 -12.91 -72.04
CA LYS A 285 15.44 -13.63 -73.20
C LYS A 285 14.54 -13.53 -74.42
N GLU A 286 13.22 -13.44 -74.23
CA GLU A 286 12.26 -13.23 -75.31
C GLU A 286 12.32 -11.79 -75.84
N GLU A 287 12.34 -10.79 -74.95
CA GLU A 287 12.55 -9.37 -75.29
C GLU A 287 13.87 -9.15 -76.03
N GLU A 288 14.97 -9.78 -75.61
CA GLU A 288 16.26 -9.70 -76.31
C GLU A 288 16.18 -10.30 -77.73
N ARG A 289 15.48 -11.43 -77.89
CA ARG A 289 15.27 -12.06 -79.21
C ARG A 289 14.39 -11.19 -80.10
N GLU A 290 13.35 -10.56 -79.57
CA GLU A 290 12.50 -9.61 -80.31
C GLU A 290 13.26 -8.35 -80.69
N ALA A 291 14.06 -7.79 -79.77
CA ALA A 291 14.91 -6.64 -80.04
C ALA A 291 15.99 -6.94 -81.10
N GLU A 292 16.57 -8.15 -81.10
CA GLU A 292 17.52 -8.57 -82.14
C GLU A 292 16.83 -8.72 -83.51
N LYS A 293 15.63 -9.31 -83.55
CA LYS A 293 14.83 -9.40 -84.78
C LYS A 293 14.44 -8.02 -85.31
N ALA A 294 14.03 -7.10 -84.43
CA ALA A 294 13.70 -5.72 -84.81
C ALA A 294 14.92 -4.96 -85.35
N LYS A 295 16.10 -5.12 -84.73
CA LYS A 295 17.36 -4.54 -85.22
C LYS A 295 17.79 -5.11 -86.58
N LYS A 296 17.56 -6.41 -86.82
CA LYS A 296 17.81 -7.03 -88.14
C LYS A 296 16.85 -6.52 -89.21
N ALA A 297 15.57 -6.33 -88.88
CA ALA A 297 14.57 -5.77 -89.79
C ALA A 297 14.82 -4.30 -90.16
N GLN A 298 15.40 -3.49 -89.27
CA GLN A 298 15.77 -2.09 -89.56
C GLN A 298 17.05 -1.94 -90.39
N ARG A 299 17.85 -3.02 -90.55
CA ARG A 299 19.10 -3.01 -91.32
C ARG A 299 18.96 -3.58 -92.74
N ALA A 300 17.78 -4.12 -93.08
CA ALA A 300 17.41 -4.58 -94.41
C ALA A 300 16.61 -3.47 -95.12
#